data_AF-A0A0P9WGC0-F1
#
_entry.id   AF-A0A0P9WGC0-F1
#
_cell.length_a   1.000
_cell.length_b   1.000
_cell.length_c   1.000
_cell.angle_alpha   90.00
_cell.angle_beta   90.00
_cell.angle_gamma   90.00
#
_symmetry.space_group_name_H-M   'P 1'
#
loop_
_entity.id
_entity.type
_entity.pdbx_description
1 polymer ?
#
loop_
_entity_poly.entity_id
_entity_poly.type
_entity_poly.pdbx_seq_one_letter_code
_entity_poly.pdbx_strand_id
1 'polypeptide(L)' 'MDMESREATQALIAILSSAASLGVDIDLLCHWAIDELKDVDGSERRALVLGAIHQIELCKDYVTDPD' A
#
# COMPACT_ATOMS: atom_id res chain seq x y z
N MET A 1 -16.15 -3.22 7.08
CA MET A 1 -14.92 -2.45 7.32
C MET A 1 -15.19 -1.49 8.44
N ASP A 2 -14.32 -1.45 9.43
CA ASP A 2 -14.33 -0.40 10.44
C ASP A 2 -13.99 0.96 9.79
N MET A 3 -14.31 2.06 10.49
CA MET A 3 -14.15 3.42 9.96
C MET A 3 -12.67 3.77 9.76
N GLU A 4 -11.79 3.31 10.65
CA GLU A 4 -10.34 3.59 10.63
C GLU A 4 -9.64 2.92 9.43
N SER A 5 -10.04 1.69 9.11
CA SER A 5 -9.60 0.91 7.96
C SER A 5 -10.00 1.60 6.66
N ARG A 6 -11.22 2.16 6.60
CA ARG A 6 -11.66 2.90 5.42
C ARG A 6 -10.89 4.20 5.23
N GLU A 7 -10.64 4.93 6.32
CA GLU A 7 -9.82 6.15 6.30
C GLU A 7 -8.38 5.86 5.87
N ALA A 8 -7.76 4.80 6.40
CA ALA A 8 -6.41 4.38 6.04
C ALA A 8 -6.31 4.01 4.55
N THR A 9 -7.27 3.24 4.02
CA THR A 9 -7.34 2.92 2.59
C THR A 9 -7.46 4.18 1.74
N GLN A 10 -8.36 5.10 2.10
CA GLN A 10 -8.54 6.36 1.35
C GLN A 10 -7.29 7.24 1.38
N ALA A 11 -6.63 7.32 2.53
CA ALA A 11 -5.38 8.06 2.68
C ALA A 11 -4.26 7.46 1.81
N LEU A 12 -4.13 6.13 1.79
CA LEU A 12 -3.12 5.46 0.97
C LEU A 12 -3.38 5.67 -0.53
N ILE A 13 -4.63 5.55 -0.98
CA ILE A 13 -5.02 5.87 -2.36
C ILE A 13 -4.64 7.32 -2.70
N ALA A 14 -4.99 8.29 -1.86
CA ALA A 14 -4.67 9.70 -2.10
C ALA A 14 -3.15 9.95 -2.21
N ILE A 15 -2.34 9.28 -1.38
CA ILE A 15 -0.89 9.35 -1.43
C ILE A 15 -0.36 8.77 -2.75
N LEU A 16 -0.81 7.58 -3.13
CA LEU A 16 -0.38 6.91 -4.37
C LEU A 16 -0.80 7.71 -5.61
N SER A 17 -2.03 8.22 -5.66
CA SER A 17 -2.49 9.10 -6.76
C SER A 17 -1.70 10.40 -6.85
N SER A 18 -1.33 10.98 -5.70
CA SER A 18 -0.49 12.18 -5.66
C SER A 18 0.92 11.89 -6.18
N ALA A 19 1.51 10.77 -5.76
CA ALA A 19 2.81 10.32 -6.27
C ALA A 19 2.76 10.06 -7.79
N ALA A 20 1.71 9.40 -8.28
CA ALA A 20 1.51 9.14 -9.70
C ALA A 20 1.43 10.45 -10.50
N SER A 21 0.71 11.43 -9.98
CA SER A 21 0.57 12.77 -10.59
C SER A 21 1.90 13.55 -10.64
N LEU A 22 2.86 13.20 -9.77
CA LEU A 22 4.23 13.73 -9.80
C LEU A 22 5.17 12.92 -10.71
N GLY A 23 4.66 11.92 -11.44
CA GLY A 23 5.44 11.08 -12.34
C GLY A 23 6.22 9.97 -11.64
N VAL A 24 5.85 9.61 -10.40
CA VAL A 24 6.43 8.45 -9.72
C VAL A 24 5.85 7.16 -10.31
N ASP A 25 6.71 6.19 -10.59
CA ASP A 25 6.32 4.84 -10.96
C ASP A 25 5.73 4.12 -9.73
N ILE A 26 4.41 3.94 -9.74
CA ILE A 26 3.68 3.38 -8.60
C ILE A 26 3.94 1.88 -8.43
N ASP A 27 4.13 1.13 -9.52
CA ASP A 27 4.47 -0.28 -9.43
C ASP A 27 5.83 -0.46 -8.74
N LEU A 28 6.82 0.34 -9.14
CA LEU A 28 8.16 0.31 -8.53
C LEU A 28 8.14 0.80 -7.07
N LEU A 29 7.40 1.87 -6.78
CA LEU A 29 7.24 2.39 -5.41
C LEU A 29 6.62 1.34 -4.47
N CYS A 30 5.50 0.73 -4.89
CA CYS A 30 4.82 -0.29 -4.10
C CYS A 30 5.69 -1.54 -3.93
N HIS A 31 6.44 -1.95 -4.96
CA HIS A 31 7.38 -3.05 -4.89
C HIS A 31 8.44 -2.83 -3.79
N TRP A 32 9.08 -1.65 -3.75
CA TRP A 32 10.07 -1.32 -2.72
C TRP A 32 9.46 -1.23 -1.32
N ALA A 33 8.28 -0.61 -1.18
CA ALA A 33 7.59 -0.53 0.11
C ALA A 33 7.25 -1.92 0.67
N ILE A 34 6.82 -2.85 -0.20
CA ILE A 34 6.55 -4.24 0.17
C ILE A 34 7.84 -4.96 0.60
N ASP A 35 8.94 -4.75 -0.10
CA ASP A 35 10.22 -5.39 0.26
C ASP A 35 10.77 -4.86 1.58
N GLU A 36 10.64 -3.56 1.86
CA GLU A 36 10.98 -2.98 3.17
C GLU A 36 10.12 -3.57 4.29
N LEU A 37 8.83 -3.81 4.04
CA LEU A 37 7.93 -4.46 5.00
C LEU A 37 8.31 -5.92 5.27
N LYS A 38 8.85 -6.64 4.29
CA LYS A 38 9.32 -8.04 4.46
C LYS A 38 10.59 -8.13 5.31
N ASP A 39 11.40 -7.08 5.33
CA ASP A 39 12.64 -7.00 6.12
C ASP A 39 12.36 -6.69 7.61
N VAL A 40 11.11 -6.42 7.98
CA VAL A 40 10.73 -6.18 9.38
C VAL A 40 10.84 -7.48 10.19
N ASP A 41 11.95 -7.62 10.91
CA ASP A 41 12.23 -8.76 11.78
C ASP A 41 11.20 -8.90 12.93
N GLY A 42 10.65 -10.11 13.04
CA GLY A 42 9.79 -10.54 14.16
C GLY A 42 8.61 -11.41 13.73
N SER A 43 8.60 -12.68 14.13
CA SER A 43 7.52 -13.63 13.85
C SER A 43 6.14 -13.15 14.33
N GLU A 44 6.11 -12.33 15.39
CA GLU A 44 4.89 -11.76 15.97
C GLU A 44 4.23 -10.71 15.07
N ARG A 45 4.99 -10.06 14.19
CA ARG A 45 4.49 -9.01 13.29
C ARG A 45 4.11 -9.53 11.91
N ARG A 46 4.33 -10.81 11.61
CA ARG A 46 4.10 -11.41 10.29
C ARG A 46 2.67 -11.22 9.79
N ALA A 47 1.67 -11.37 10.65
CA ALA A 47 0.26 -11.19 10.26
C ALA A 47 -0.06 -9.72 9.91
N LEU A 48 0.53 -8.78 10.65
CA LEU A 48 0.39 -7.34 10.37
C LEU A 48 1.08 -6.96 9.06
N VAL A 49 2.28 -7.50 8.81
CA VAL A 49 3.02 -7.32 7.56
C VAL A 49 2.20 -7.83 6.37
N LEU A 50 1.62 -9.04 6.45
CA LEU A 50 0.78 -9.58 5.39
C LEU A 50 -0.46 -8.71 5.13
N GLY A 51 -1.09 -8.19 6.19
CA GLY A 51 -2.22 -7.26 6.07
C GLY A 51 -1.83 -5.95 5.38
N ALA A 52 -0.66 -5.40 5.72
CA ALA A 52 -0.14 -4.18 5.11
C ALA A 52 0.19 -4.38 3.62
N ILE A 53 0.84 -5.50 3.28
CA ILE A 53 1.13 -5.86 1.87
C ILE A 53 -0.16 -5.94 1.07
N HIS A 54 -1.17 -6.65 1.58
CA HIS A 54 -2.46 -6.76 0.90
C HIS A 54 -3.13 -5.39 0.69
N GLN A 55 -3.06 -4.49 1.68
CA GLN A 55 -3.59 -3.13 1.52
C GLN A 55 -2.82 -2.30 0.49
N ILE A 56 -1.50 -2.44 0.42
CA ILE A 56 -0.68 -1.77 -0.59
C ILE A 56 -1.05 -2.26 -1.99
N GLU A 57 -1.12 -3.57 -2.20
CA GLU A 57 -1.50 -4.15 -3.49
C GLU A 57 -2.90 -3.70 -3.93
N LEU A 58 -3.88 -3.75 -3.02
CA LEU A 58 -5.24 -3.31 -3.30
C LEU A 58 -5.29 -1.82 -3.67
N CYS A 59 -4.61 -0.95 -2.91
CA CYS A 59 -4.60 0.49 -3.17
C CYS A 59 -3.84 0.85 -4.45
N LYS A 60 -2.80 0.08 -4.80
CA LYS A 60 -2.05 0.21 -6.05
C LYS A 60 -2.97 0.01 -7.25
N ASP A 61 -3.75 -1.07 -7.24
CA ASP A 61 -4.66 -1.41 -8.34
C ASP A 61 -5.67 -0.29 -8.60
N TYR A 62 -6.22 0.34 -7.54
CA TYR A 62 -7.10 1.51 -7.68
C TYR A 62 -6.46 2.74 -8.37
N VAL A 63 -5.12 2.83 -8.42
CA VAL A 63 -4.39 3.95 -9.00
C VAL A 63 -3.83 3.61 -10.38
N THR A 64 -3.36 2.38 -10.59
CA THR A 64 -2.74 1.95 -11.85
C THR A 64 -3.74 1.38 -12.85
N ASP A 65 -4.84 0.81 -12.38
CA ASP A 65 -5.92 0.25 -13.20
C ASP A 65 -7.30 0.70 -12.67
N PRO A 66 -7.63 2.00 -12.84
CA PRO A 66 -8.95 2.49 -12.47
C PRO A 66 -9.97 1.99 -13.49
N ASP A 67 -10.69 0.91 -13.15
CA ASP A 67 -11.92 0.49 -13.81
C ASP A 67 -12.95 1.64 -13.95
#